data_AF-A0A8J6F784-F1
#
_entry.id   AF-A0A8J6F784-F1
#
_cell.length_a   1.000
_cell.length_b   1.000
_cell.length_c   1.000
_cell.angle_alpha   90.00
_cell.angle_beta   90.00
_cell.angle_gamma   90.00
#
_symmetry.space_group_name_H-M   'P 1'
#
loop_
_entity.id
_entity.type
_entity.pdbx_description
1 polymer ?
#
loop_
_entity_poly.entity_id
_entity_poly.type
_entity_poly.pdbx_seq_one_letter_code
_entity_poly.pdbx_strand_id
1 'polypeptide(L)'
;MELTYMFYGFYKKTSVNLAAFSYNIPQAYLVTTLVYFLLSLLWIVIRSVQGLKQSLITEDSTMTNYTNKVFAGWDFCIKDEKIIKLKQRSIRYELKVDLEEEKIKRLHAQRTLNQRIGIYSVRILLNVIVIGLICGAFYCIYRSTEESQRLLEHESVKGNFILELLTGYLPSIVITAANFLLPLLFNISIKWEKYILSIEIRLTLIRSCWETRVGQEMYKLLIFDFLTILVMILLVDFPRKVIVDHCSCKLVQLWGQQEFVVPQFVLDIIYGQTVCWIGTFFCPLLPLLNTIKYFIIFYMKRLTLFSNCRPADRTFRASSANFFFLLVLLLGLAISWVPVLYSIFGMTPSKACGPFRDQVSIWDTISTSVEGLPTVAREFLEFIGSPAFAIPLFLLSCIFLFYLMALGSSYGKLVNTLKDQLQMERSRKILLSQAYQ
;
A
#
# COMPACT_ATOMS: atom_id res chain seq x y z
N MET A 1 -18.27 -6.76 -22.31
CA MET A 1 -16.97 -6.51 -21.64
C MET A 1 -16.39 -7.76 -20.98
N GLU A 2 -17.19 -8.76 -20.59
CA GLU A 2 -16.71 -9.95 -19.85
C GLU A 2 -15.80 -10.90 -20.65
N LEU A 3 -15.79 -10.76 -21.98
CA LEU A 3 -15.03 -11.59 -22.93
C LEU A 3 -13.79 -10.85 -23.49
N THR A 4 -13.23 -9.90 -22.75
CA THR A 4 -11.93 -9.29 -23.11
C THR A 4 -10.81 -9.93 -22.31
N TYR A 5 -9.62 -10.09 -22.90
CA TYR A 5 -8.40 -10.63 -22.27
C TYR A 5 -8.09 -10.04 -20.88
N MET A 6 -8.59 -8.83 -20.64
CA MET A 6 -8.51 -8.11 -19.39
C MET A 6 -9.13 -8.82 -18.18
N PHE A 7 -10.22 -9.55 -18.36
CA PHE A 7 -11.00 -10.11 -17.25
C PHE A 7 -10.94 -11.63 -17.21
N TYR A 8 -11.05 -12.17 -16.00
CA TYR A 8 -11.06 -13.60 -15.71
C TYR A 8 -12.03 -14.41 -16.61
N GLY A 9 -13.22 -13.88 -16.90
CA GLY A 9 -14.26 -14.57 -17.68
C GLY A 9 -13.87 -14.93 -19.13
N PHE A 10 -12.86 -14.27 -19.69
CA PHE A 10 -12.35 -14.55 -21.03
C PHE A 10 -11.65 -15.90 -21.13
N TYR A 11 -10.90 -16.27 -20.08
CA TYR A 11 -10.12 -17.50 -20.05
C TYR A 11 -11.08 -18.69 -19.95
N LYS A 12 -10.89 -19.70 -20.82
CA LYS A 12 -11.71 -20.91 -20.87
C LYS A 12 -10.92 -22.11 -20.37
N LYS A 13 -11.62 -23.15 -19.91
CA LYS A 13 -11.07 -24.44 -19.55
C LYS A 13 -10.69 -25.23 -20.81
N THR A 14 -9.64 -24.81 -21.50
CA THR A 14 -9.15 -25.46 -22.73
C THR A 14 -7.64 -25.64 -22.66
N SER A 15 -7.14 -26.72 -23.25
CA SER A 15 -5.73 -26.87 -23.60
C SER A 15 -5.47 -26.15 -24.93
N VAL A 16 -4.41 -25.36 -24.98
CA VAL A 16 -3.97 -24.70 -26.21
C VAL A 16 -2.77 -25.47 -26.72
N ASN A 17 -2.91 -26.03 -27.92
CA ASN A 17 -1.80 -26.66 -28.64
C ASN A 17 -1.15 -25.63 -29.55
N LEU A 18 0.00 -25.10 -29.12
CA LEU A 18 0.91 -24.42 -30.02
C LEU A 18 1.72 -25.50 -30.75
N ALA A 19 2.18 -25.22 -31.98
CA ALA A 19 2.84 -26.21 -32.86
C ALA A 19 4.02 -27.00 -32.24
N ALA A 20 4.59 -26.54 -31.12
CA ALA A 20 5.64 -27.23 -30.37
C ALA A 20 5.26 -27.66 -28.94
N PHE A 21 4.21 -27.10 -28.31
CA PHE A 21 3.86 -27.35 -26.90
C PHE A 21 2.36 -27.20 -26.64
N SER A 22 1.81 -28.13 -25.86
CA SER A 22 0.45 -28.06 -25.32
C SER A 22 0.47 -27.55 -23.88
N TYR A 23 -0.31 -26.52 -23.53
CA TYR A 23 -0.47 -26.11 -22.13
C TYR A 23 -1.93 -25.88 -21.76
N ASN A 24 -2.26 -26.17 -20.49
CA ASN A 24 -3.60 -25.96 -19.94
C ASN A 24 -3.73 -24.54 -19.42
N ILE A 25 -4.73 -23.80 -19.91
CA ILE A 25 -5.00 -22.42 -19.49
C ILE A 25 -5.21 -22.33 -17.95
N PRO A 26 -5.97 -23.21 -17.29
CA PRO A 26 -6.22 -23.08 -15.84
C PRO A 26 -4.93 -23.22 -15.00
N GLN A 27 -4.05 -24.14 -15.37
CA GLN A 27 -2.75 -24.33 -14.72
C GLN A 27 -1.84 -23.13 -14.96
N ALA A 28 -1.73 -22.68 -16.22
CA ALA A 28 -0.94 -21.51 -16.57
C ALA A 28 -1.42 -20.25 -15.84
N TYR A 29 -2.73 -20.11 -15.62
CA TYR A 29 -3.32 -19.01 -14.86
C TYR A 29 -2.83 -18.97 -13.40
N LEU A 30 -2.87 -20.11 -12.71
CA LEU A 30 -2.39 -20.24 -11.33
C LEU A 30 -0.88 -20.03 -11.23
N VAL A 31 -0.11 -20.68 -12.13
CA VAL A 31 1.34 -20.56 -12.16
C VAL A 31 1.76 -19.12 -12.43
N THR A 32 1.13 -18.43 -13.39
CA THR A 32 1.44 -17.03 -13.70
C THR A 32 1.16 -16.13 -12.49
N THR A 33 0.02 -16.34 -11.82
CA THR A 33 -0.32 -15.60 -10.59
C THR A 33 0.72 -15.85 -9.50
N LEU A 34 1.05 -17.11 -9.23
CA LEU A 34 2.04 -17.51 -8.22
C LEU A 34 3.43 -16.92 -8.53
N VAL A 35 3.90 -17.02 -9.77
CA VAL A 35 5.18 -16.48 -10.21
C VAL A 35 5.22 -14.96 -10.02
N TYR A 36 4.14 -14.24 -10.35
CA TYR A 36 4.05 -12.80 -10.12
C TYR A 36 4.19 -12.42 -8.63
N PHE A 37 3.52 -13.15 -7.74
CA PHE A 37 3.66 -12.94 -6.30
C PHE A 37 5.06 -13.29 -5.78
N LEU A 38 5.66 -14.39 -6.24
CA LEU A 38 7.01 -14.80 -5.85
C LEU A 38 8.08 -13.82 -6.33
N LEU A 39 7.98 -13.33 -7.57
CA LEU A 39 8.86 -12.29 -8.10
C LEU A 39 8.71 -11.00 -7.30
N SER A 40 7.48 -10.61 -6.95
CA SER A 40 7.22 -9.45 -6.09
C SER A 40 7.87 -9.61 -4.71
N LEU A 41 7.70 -10.78 -4.08
CA LEU A 41 8.31 -11.10 -2.78
C LEU A 41 9.84 -11.04 -2.84
N LEU A 42 10.44 -11.73 -3.83
CA LEU A 42 11.88 -11.79 -4.02
C LEU A 42 12.46 -10.39 -4.23
N TRP A 43 11.80 -9.55 -5.03
CA TRP A 43 12.23 -8.18 -5.24
C TRP A 43 12.18 -7.33 -3.96
N ILE A 44 11.11 -7.47 -3.16
CA ILE A 44 10.98 -6.77 -1.88
C ILE A 44 12.09 -7.21 -0.90
N VAL A 45 12.36 -8.52 -0.81
CA VAL A 45 13.39 -9.08 0.08
C VAL A 45 14.79 -8.62 -0.33
N ILE A 46 15.13 -8.67 -1.62
CA ILE A 46 16.44 -8.19 -2.10
C ILE A 46 16.62 -6.71 -1.73
N ARG A 47 15.57 -5.90 -1.92
CA ARG A 47 15.61 -4.47 -1.62
C ARG A 47 15.64 -4.18 -0.11
N SER A 48 14.96 -4.99 0.71
CA SER A 48 14.97 -4.84 2.18
C SER A 48 16.34 -5.13 2.79
N VAL A 49 17.07 -6.14 2.28
CA VAL A 49 18.44 -6.45 2.71
C VAL A 49 19.39 -5.28 2.41
N GLN A 50 19.26 -4.67 1.23
CA GLN A 50 20.03 -3.48 0.89
C GLN A 50 19.68 -2.28 1.80
N GLY A 51 18.39 -2.09 2.09
CA GLY A 51 17.91 -1.06 3.01
C GLY A 51 18.46 -1.25 4.44
N LEU A 52 18.49 -2.49 4.93
CA LEU A 52 19.02 -2.85 6.24
C LEU A 52 20.54 -2.62 6.32
N LYS A 53 21.27 -3.00 5.28
CA LYS A 53 22.72 -2.72 5.20
C LYS A 53 22.99 -1.21 5.32
N GLN A 54 22.20 -0.39 4.64
CA GLN A 54 22.37 1.06 4.66
C GLN A 54 21.97 1.68 6.01
N SER A 55 20.94 1.15 6.69
CA SER A 55 20.56 1.63 8.02
C SER A 55 21.62 1.32 9.07
N LEU A 56 22.19 0.11 9.05
CA LEU A 56 23.26 -0.31 9.97
C LEU A 56 24.53 0.55 9.80
N ILE A 57 24.94 0.83 8.56
CA ILE A 57 26.10 1.69 8.27
C ILE A 57 25.87 3.15 8.72
N THR A 58 24.61 3.63 8.67
CA THR A 58 24.26 4.99 9.09
C THR A 58 24.30 5.14 10.62
N GLU A 59 23.97 4.08 11.37
CA GLU A 59 23.91 4.10 12.83
C GLU A 59 25.32 4.18 13.48
N ASP A 60 26.32 3.54 12.86
CA ASP A 60 27.70 3.53 13.36
C ASP A 60 28.50 4.83 13.12
N SER A 61 27.99 5.79 12.32
CA SER A 61 28.73 6.99 11.89
C SER A 61 28.24 8.31 12.50
N THR A 62 27.42 8.29 13.54
CA THR A 62 26.79 9.49 14.11
C THR A 62 27.78 10.60 14.50
N MET A 63 28.95 10.27 15.05
CA MET A 63 29.97 11.27 15.40
C MET A 63 30.76 11.79 14.19
N THR A 64 31.08 10.93 13.21
CA THR A 64 31.80 11.31 11.98
C THR A 64 30.90 12.13 11.04
N ASN A 65 29.58 11.94 11.09
CA ASN A 65 28.62 12.64 10.24
C ASN A 65 28.55 14.15 10.50
N TYR A 66 28.59 14.62 11.76
CA TYR A 66 28.56 16.06 12.02
C TYR A 66 29.81 16.75 11.48
N THR A 67 30.98 16.17 11.72
CA THR A 67 32.25 16.69 11.20
C THR A 67 32.25 16.69 9.67
N ASN A 68 31.80 15.61 9.03
CA ASN A 68 31.73 15.53 7.58
C ASN A 68 30.70 16.52 6.99
N LYS A 69 29.55 16.74 7.65
CA LYS A 69 28.54 17.72 7.20
C LYS A 69 29.02 19.16 7.32
N VAL A 70 29.74 19.50 8.39
CA VAL A 70 30.27 20.86 8.62
C VAL A 70 31.45 21.15 7.69
N PHE A 71 32.39 20.22 7.56
CA PHE A 71 33.65 20.46 6.85
C PHE A 71 33.65 20.00 5.38
N ALA A 72 32.89 18.97 5.03
CA ALA A 72 32.83 18.41 3.67
C ALA A 72 31.44 18.52 3.01
N GLY A 73 30.45 19.10 3.69
CA GLY A 73 29.08 19.26 3.15
C GLY A 73 28.96 20.36 2.08
N TRP A 74 29.97 21.24 1.97
CA TRP A 74 30.00 22.33 1.00
C TRP A 74 30.67 21.91 -0.31
N ASP A 75 30.00 22.17 -1.43
CA ASP A 75 30.57 21.97 -2.77
C ASP A 75 30.99 23.32 -3.36
N PHE A 76 32.30 23.51 -3.52
CA PHE A 76 32.90 24.74 -4.04
C PHE A 76 32.72 24.90 -5.56
N CYS A 77 32.21 23.87 -6.26
CA CYS A 77 31.99 23.93 -7.71
C CYS A 77 30.68 24.64 -8.09
N ILE A 78 29.80 24.92 -7.12
CA ILE A 78 28.51 25.58 -7.35
C ILE A 78 28.72 27.08 -7.53
N LYS A 79 28.36 27.60 -8.72
CA LYS A 79 28.51 29.02 -9.08
C LYS A 79 27.20 29.82 -9.11
N ASP A 80 26.04 29.15 -9.17
CA ASP A 80 24.73 29.82 -9.23
C ASP A 80 24.31 30.33 -7.86
N GLU A 81 24.07 31.64 -7.74
CA GLU A 81 23.70 32.31 -6.49
C GLU A 81 22.40 31.77 -5.88
N LYS A 82 21.43 31.34 -6.71
CA LYS A 82 20.18 30.73 -6.21
C LYS A 82 20.46 29.37 -5.59
N ILE A 83 21.30 28.55 -6.22
CA ILE A 83 21.69 27.22 -5.74
C ILE A 83 22.55 27.35 -4.47
N ILE A 84 23.44 28.34 -4.40
CA ILE A 84 24.25 28.66 -3.22
C ILE A 84 23.35 28.99 -2.02
N LYS A 85 22.37 29.89 -2.19
CA LYS A 85 21.41 30.24 -1.13
C LYS A 85 20.58 29.02 -0.68
N LEU A 86 20.17 28.17 -1.62
CA LEU A 86 19.48 26.91 -1.32
C LEU A 86 20.36 25.93 -0.55
N LYS A 87 21.62 25.74 -0.97
CA LYS A 87 22.57 24.82 -0.31
C LYS A 87 22.92 25.28 1.10
N GLN A 88 23.13 26.58 1.32
CA GLN A 88 23.35 27.14 2.65
C GLN A 88 22.14 26.92 3.57
N ARG A 89 20.92 27.16 3.07
CA ARG A 89 19.70 26.86 3.83
C ARG A 89 19.60 25.37 4.13
N SER A 90 19.82 24.51 3.15
CA SER A 90 19.77 23.05 3.33
C SER A 90 20.72 22.56 4.42
N ILE A 91 22.01 22.95 4.39
CA ILE A 91 23.00 22.54 5.40
C ILE A 91 22.62 23.06 6.79
N ARG A 92 22.18 24.32 6.89
CA ARG A 92 21.73 24.91 8.16
C ARG A 92 20.53 24.17 8.74
N TYR A 93 19.53 23.86 7.91
CA TYR A 93 18.35 23.13 8.34
C TYR A 93 18.70 21.70 8.75
N GLU A 94 19.56 21.02 7.99
CA GLU A 94 19.98 19.65 8.30
C GLU A 94 20.69 19.58 9.67
N LEU A 95 21.65 20.48 9.92
CA LEU A 95 22.32 20.57 11.22
C LEU A 95 21.35 20.92 12.36
N LYS A 96 20.43 21.86 12.12
CA LYS A 96 19.41 22.25 13.10
C LYS A 96 18.49 21.09 13.45
N VAL A 97 18.02 20.34 12.45
CA VAL A 97 17.16 19.17 12.63
C VAL A 97 17.88 18.08 13.40
N ASP A 98 19.14 17.77 13.05
CA ASP A 98 19.92 16.75 13.77
C ASP A 98 20.14 17.14 15.25
N LEU A 99 20.44 18.41 15.53
CA LEU A 99 20.54 18.97 16.88
C LEU A 99 19.21 18.91 17.66
N GLU A 100 18.09 19.26 17.01
CA GLU A 100 16.76 19.16 17.61
C GLU A 100 16.38 17.71 17.89
N GLU A 101 16.71 16.78 16.98
CA GLU A 101 16.45 15.34 17.15
C GLU A 101 17.26 14.78 18.33
N GLU A 102 18.55 15.11 18.44
CA GLU A 102 19.36 14.72 19.60
C GLU A 102 18.84 15.32 20.90
N LYS A 103 18.45 16.60 20.89
CA LYS A 103 17.84 17.24 22.05
C LYS A 103 16.57 16.50 22.48
N ILE A 104 15.71 16.13 21.53
CA ILE A 104 14.50 15.35 21.80
C ILE A 104 14.84 13.95 22.32
N LYS A 105 15.85 13.27 21.77
CA LYS A 105 16.31 11.95 22.28
C LYS A 105 16.83 12.04 23.72
N ARG A 106 17.62 13.07 24.05
CA ARG A 106 18.09 13.33 25.42
C ARG A 106 16.93 13.62 26.36
N LEU A 107 15.97 14.46 25.92
CA LEU A 107 14.74 14.72 26.67
C LEU A 107 13.92 13.42 26.87
N HIS A 108 13.84 12.54 25.87
CA HIS A 108 13.16 11.24 25.98
C HIS A 108 13.82 10.31 26.99
N ALA A 109 15.15 10.29 27.06
CA ALA A 109 15.92 9.48 28.01
C ALA A 109 15.79 10.01 29.46
N GLN A 110 15.61 11.31 29.63
CA GLN A 110 15.46 11.98 30.93
C GLN A 110 14.00 12.17 31.37
N ARG A 111 13.02 11.62 30.64
CA ARG A 111 11.59 11.80 30.97
C ARG A 111 11.24 11.11 32.28
N THR A 112 10.60 11.86 33.17
CA THR A 112 10.03 11.34 34.41
C THR A 112 8.79 10.48 34.14
N LEU A 113 8.47 9.58 35.07
CA LEU A 113 7.36 8.62 34.94
C LEU A 113 6.01 9.32 34.71
N ASN A 114 5.77 10.44 35.39
CA ASN A 114 4.57 11.27 35.20
C ASN A 114 4.47 11.89 33.80
N GLN A 115 5.57 12.38 33.22
CA GLN A 115 5.56 12.91 31.85
C GLN A 115 5.32 11.80 30.82
N ARG A 116 5.85 10.61 31.08
CA ARG A 116 5.62 9.44 30.23
C ARG A 116 4.15 9.04 30.25
N ILE A 117 3.55 8.95 31.44
CA ILE A 117 2.12 8.70 31.62
C ILE A 117 1.28 9.77 30.91
N GLY A 118 1.63 11.05 31.03
CA GLY A 118 0.94 12.15 30.34
C GLY A 118 0.97 12.06 28.81
N ILE A 119 2.09 11.62 28.23
CA ILE A 119 2.18 11.47 26.77
C ILE A 119 1.39 10.24 26.30
N TYR A 120 1.48 9.12 27.02
CA TYR A 120 0.69 7.94 26.73
C TYR A 120 -0.81 8.22 26.90
N SER A 121 -1.20 8.99 27.91
CA SER A 121 -2.61 9.38 28.10
C SER A 121 -3.11 10.25 26.95
N VAL A 122 -2.31 11.19 26.44
CA VAL A 122 -2.67 11.99 25.25
C VAL A 122 -2.80 11.13 23.99
N ARG A 123 -1.91 10.14 23.79
CA ARG A 123 -2.00 9.22 22.64
C ARG A 123 -3.21 8.30 22.74
N ILE A 124 -3.49 7.77 23.92
CA ILE A 124 -4.69 6.98 24.20
C ILE A 124 -5.92 7.85 23.96
N LEU A 125 -5.94 9.09 24.47
CA LEU A 125 -7.04 10.03 24.26
C LEU A 125 -7.25 10.29 22.76
N LEU A 126 -6.20 10.59 21.99
CA LEU A 126 -6.30 10.79 20.55
C LEU A 126 -6.84 9.56 19.82
N ASN A 127 -6.33 8.37 20.15
CA ASN A 127 -6.82 7.14 19.55
C ASN A 127 -8.26 6.83 19.96
N VAL A 128 -8.66 7.12 21.20
CA VAL A 128 -10.04 7.03 21.68
C VAL A 128 -10.95 8.03 20.97
N ILE A 129 -10.48 9.26 20.72
CA ILE A 129 -11.21 10.25 19.91
C ILE A 129 -11.39 9.74 18.49
N VAL A 130 -10.35 9.17 17.86
CA VAL A 130 -10.44 8.62 16.50
C VAL A 130 -11.41 7.43 16.45
N ILE A 131 -11.33 6.51 17.40
CA ILE A 131 -12.29 5.40 17.54
C ILE A 131 -13.70 5.96 17.77
N GLY A 132 -13.85 6.96 18.62
CA GLY A 132 -15.11 7.65 18.88
C GLY A 132 -15.68 8.36 17.65
N LEU A 133 -14.85 8.94 16.78
CA LEU A 133 -15.25 9.53 15.51
C LEU A 133 -15.69 8.46 14.50
N ILE A 134 -15.02 7.32 14.46
CA ILE A 134 -15.39 6.18 13.60
C ILE A 134 -16.70 5.56 14.10
N CYS A 135 -16.79 5.24 15.40
CA CYS A 135 -18.01 4.75 16.03
C CYS A 135 -19.13 5.78 15.93
N GLY A 136 -18.83 7.07 16.05
CA GLY A 136 -19.76 8.18 15.87
C GLY A 136 -20.26 8.28 14.44
N ALA A 137 -19.41 8.09 13.43
CA ALA A 137 -19.83 8.04 12.03
C ALA A 137 -20.74 6.84 11.77
N PHE A 138 -20.38 5.64 12.26
CA PHE A 138 -21.24 4.45 12.18
C PHE A 138 -22.55 4.64 12.95
N TYR A 139 -22.52 5.27 14.12
CA TYR A 139 -23.68 5.56 14.95
C TYR A 139 -24.57 6.65 14.33
N CYS A 140 -24.00 7.65 13.66
CA CYS A 140 -24.75 8.65 12.90
C CYS A 140 -25.44 8.03 11.70
N ILE A 141 -24.78 7.10 10.99
CA ILE A 141 -25.40 6.33 9.91
C ILE A 141 -26.56 5.49 10.46
N TYR A 142 -26.35 4.82 11.60
CA TYR A 142 -27.37 4.02 12.29
C TYR A 142 -28.55 4.88 12.81
N ARG A 143 -28.29 5.97 13.55
CA ARG A 143 -29.29 6.91 14.07
C ARG A 143 -30.02 7.65 12.96
N SER A 144 -29.35 8.02 11.88
CA SER A 144 -30.01 8.60 10.71
C SER A 144 -30.95 7.61 10.03
N THR A 145 -30.69 6.30 10.19
CA THR A 145 -31.58 5.23 9.72
C THR A 145 -32.75 4.99 10.70
N GLU A 146 -32.50 5.04 12.02
CA GLU A 146 -33.52 4.86 13.07
C GLU A 146 -34.47 6.07 13.18
N GLU A 147 -33.96 7.30 13.08
CA GLU A 147 -34.77 8.52 13.20
C GLU A 147 -35.57 8.81 11.92
N SER A 148 -35.04 8.37 10.77
CA SER A 148 -35.81 8.25 9.52
C SER A 148 -37.06 7.38 9.71
N GLN A 149 -36.97 6.33 10.52
CA GLN A 149 -38.08 5.44 10.87
C GLN A 149 -39.06 6.04 11.89
N ARG A 150 -38.59 6.78 12.91
CA ARG A 150 -39.48 7.41 13.91
C ARG A 150 -40.26 8.62 13.38
N LEU A 151 -39.64 9.43 12.50
CA LEU A 151 -40.28 10.62 11.92
C LEU A 151 -41.45 10.27 10.98
N LEU A 152 -41.45 9.05 10.41
CA LEU A 152 -42.55 8.49 9.63
C LEU A 152 -43.78 8.11 10.48
N GLU A 153 -43.65 7.92 11.80
CA GLU A 153 -44.77 7.53 12.67
C GLU A 153 -45.55 8.73 13.25
N HIS A 154 -44.99 9.94 13.23
CA HIS A 154 -45.61 11.14 13.79
C HIS A 154 -46.77 11.68 12.92
N GLU A 155 -47.95 11.86 13.52
CA GLU A 155 -49.15 12.34 12.82
C GLU A 155 -49.00 13.72 12.15
N SER A 156 -48.13 14.58 12.70
CA SER A 156 -47.83 15.90 12.11
C SER A 156 -47.00 15.84 10.82
N VAL A 157 -46.27 14.74 10.60
CA VAL A 157 -45.53 14.44 9.37
C VAL A 157 -46.43 13.71 8.37
N LYS A 158 -47.31 12.82 8.88
CA LYS A 158 -48.37 12.07 8.16
C LYS A 158 -49.41 12.92 7.42
N GLY A 159 -49.48 14.22 7.75
CA GLY A 159 -50.34 15.18 7.06
C GLY A 159 -49.63 15.93 5.92
N ASN A 160 -48.30 15.98 5.91
CA ASN A 160 -47.51 16.70 4.91
C ASN A 160 -46.66 15.73 4.10
N PHE A 161 -47.23 15.29 2.98
CA PHE A 161 -46.72 14.27 2.05
C PHE A 161 -45.25 14.41 1.65
N ILE A 162 -44.72 15.64 1.49
CA ILE A 162 -43.32 15.89 1.10
C ILE A 162 -42.34 15.62 2.24
N LEU A 163 -42.73 15.95 3.48
CA LEU A 163 -41.85 15.82 4.64
C LEU A 163 -41.76 14.35 5.09
N GLU A 164 -42.86 13.60 4.96
CA GLU A 164 -42.96 12.16 5.22
C GLU A 164 -42.15 11.33 4.23
N LEU A 165 -42.16 11.71 2.95
CA LEU A 165 -41.42 11.03 1.89
C LEU A 165 -39.89 11.29 1.98
N LEU A 166 -39.48 12.51 2.37
CA LEU A 166 -38.07 12.91 2.43
C LEU A 166 -37.34 12.34 3.65
N THR A 167 -38.04 12.27 4.79
CA THR A 167 -37.49 11.71 6.03
C THR A 167 -37.44 10.19 6.01
N GLY A 168 -38.36 9.50 5.33
CA GLY A 168 -38.39 8.03 5.25
C GLY A 168 -37.39 7.36 4.32
N TYR A 169 -36.79 8.11 3.38
CA TYR A 169 -35.97 7.53 2.31
C TYR A 169 -34.54 8.09 2.22
N LEU A 170 -34.10 8.95 3.12
CA LEU A 170 -32.84 9.70 2.99
C LEU A 170 -31.55 8.83 2.86
N PRO A 171 -31.30 7.79 3.70
CA PRO A 171 -30.08 6.98 3.60
C PRO A 171 -30.13 6.01 2.41
N SER A 172 -31.32 5.50 2.12
CA SER A 172 -31.58 4.61 0.99
C SER A 172 -31.59 5.36 -0.35
N ILE A 173 -31.96 6.65 -0.43
CA ILE A 173 -31.93 7.44 -1.67
C ILE A 173 -30.50 7.64 -2.17
N VAL A 174 -29.53 7.94 -1.29
CA VAL A 174 -28.16 8.25 -1.74
C VAL A 174 -27.44 7.00 -2.26
N ILE A 175 -27.64 5.85 -1.61
CA ILE A 175 -26.94 4.60 -1.97
C ILE A 175 -27.71 3.80 -3.02
N THR A 176 -29.05 3.88 -3.00
CA THR A 176 -29.90 3.18 -3.97
C THR A 176 -30.04 3.99 -5.26
N ALA A 177 -30.08 5.34 -5.27
CA ALA A 177 -30.15 6.08 -6.54
C ALA A 177 -28.96 5.78 -7.46
N ALA A 178 -27.72 5.74 -6.93
CA ALA A 178 -26.55 5.42 -7.75
C ALA A 178 -26.52 3.96 -8.25
N ASN A 179 -26.99 3.01 -7.43
CA ASN A 179 -26.96 1.57 -7.76
C ASN A 179 -28.24 1.03 -8.41
N PHE A 180 -29.34 1.79 -8.42
CA PHE A 180 -30.66 1.42 -8.95
C PHE A 180 -31.02 2.18 -10.23
N LEU A 181 -30.58 3.43 -10.42
CA LEU A 181 -30.76 4.13 -11.71
C LEU A 181 -30.01 3.41 -12.85
N LEU A 182 -28.82 2.88 -12.56
CA LEU A 182 -28.01 2.19 -13.55
C LEU A 182 -28.68 0.90 -14.07
N PRO A 183 -29.24 0.01 -13.23
CA PRO A 183 -29.94 -1.18 -13.69
C PRO A 183 -31.39 -0.92 -14.14
N LEU A 184 -32.11 0.10 -13.63
CA LEU A 184 -33.49 0.38 -14.07
C LEU A 184 -33.57 1.10 -15.42
N LEU A 185 -32.66 2.01 -15.75
CA LEU A 185 -32.61 2.59 -17.10
C LEU A 185 -32.32 1.51 -18.15
N PHE A 186 -31.51 0.50 -17.79
CA PHE A 186 -31.29 -0.69 -18.61
C PHE A 186 -32.52 -1.59 -18.67
N ASN A 187 -33.22 -1.87 -17.56
CA ASN A 187 -34.41 -2.74 -17.54
C ASN A 187 -35.66 -2.14 -18.19
N ILE A 188 -35.86 -0.81 -18.12
CA ILE A 188 -36.98 -0.13 -18.81
C ILE A 188 -36.71 -0.09 -20.31
N SER A 189 -35.47 0.11 -20.75
CA SER A 189 -35.07 0.00 -22.16
C SER A 189 -35.29 -1.42 -22.72
N ILE A 190 -35.01 -2.46 -21.92
CA ILE A 190 -35.23 -3.88 -22.29
C ILE A 190 -36.71 -4.27 -22.30
N LYS A 191 -37.58 -3.62 -21.51
CA LYS A 191 -39.01 -3.98 -21.41
C LYS A 191 -39.86 -3.40 -22.54
N TRP A 192 -39.44 -2.26 -23.11
CA TRP A 192 -40.06 -1.65 -24.29
C TRP A 192 -39.56 -2.25 -25.59
N GLU A 193 -38.38 -2.87 -25.59
CA GLU A 193 -37.78 -3.50 -26.75
C GLU A 193 -37.88 -5.03 -26.58
N LYS A 194 -38.85 -5.69 -27.22
CA LYS A 194 -38.97 -7.16 -27.24
C LYS A 194 -37.65 -7.81 -27.68
N TYR A 195 -36.77 -8.12 -26.74
CA TYR A 195 -35.45 -8.63 -27.08
C TYR A 195 -35.42 -10.16 -27.13
N ILE A 196 -34.80 -10.64 -28.20
CA ILE A 196 -34.57 -12.02 -28.60
C ILE A 196 -33.85 -12.81 -27.49
N LEU A 197 -34.25 -14.07 -27.25
CA LEU A 197 -33.72 -15.11 -26.33
C LEU A 197 -32.19 -15.05 -26.05
N SER A 198 -31.41 -14.59 -27.02
CA SER A 198 -29.98 -14.28 -26.89
C SER A 198 -29.58 -13.24 -25.84
N ILE A 199 -30.45 -12.31 -25.44
CA ILE A 199 -30.12 -11.24 -24.47
C ILE A 199 -30.39 -11.65 -23.02
N GLU A 200 -31.43 -12.44 -22.78
CA GLU A 200 -31.70 -13.04 -21.47
C GLU A 200 -30.58 -14.02 -21.06
N ILE A 201 -30.10 -14.81 -22.03
CA ILE A 201 -28.92 -15.67 -21.86
C ILE A 201 -27.67 -14.83 -21.53
N ARG A 202 -27.46 -13.69 -22.20
CA ARG A 202 -26.33 -12.79 -21.92
C ARG A 202 -26.40 -12.15 -20.53
N LEU A 203 -27.57 -11.68 -20.10
CA LEU A 203 -27.78 -11.09 -18.76
C LEU A 203 -27.64 -12.13 -17.64
N THR A 204 -28.03 -13.37 -17.89
CA THR A 204 -27.86 -14.49 -16.95
C THR A 204 -26.39 -14.90 -16.84
N LEU A 205 -25.67 -14.98 -17.98
CA LEU A 205 -24.21 -15.18 -18.01
C LEU A 205 -23.44 -14.06 -17.27
N ILE A 206 -23.87 -12.81 -17.43
CA ILE A 206 -23.31 -11.63 -16.73
C ILE A 206 -23.49 -11.73 -15.21
N ARG A 207 -24.62 -12.29 -14.75
CA ARG A 207 -24.90 -12.48 -13.32
C ARG A 207 -24.22 -13.71 -12.72
N SER A 208 -23.88 -14.69 -13.54
CA SER A 208 -23.28 -15.96 -13.14
C SER A 208 -21.75 -15.93 -12.99
N CYS A 209 -21.08 -14.78 -13.17
CA CYS A 209 -19.61 -14.67 -13.14
C CYS A 209 -19.10 -13.67 -12.09
N TRP A 210 -19.10 -14.07 -10.81
CA TRP A 210 -18.73 -13.17 -9.72
C TRP A 210 -17.26 -12.72 -9.77
N GLU A 211 -16.36 -13.56 -10.27
CA GLU A 211 -14.92 -13.28 -10.39
C GLU A 211 -14.64 -12.13 -11.35
N THR A 212 -15.36 -12.11 -12.49
CA THR A 212 -15.24 -11.03 -13.47
C THR A 212 -15.80 -9.72 -12.92
N ARG A 213 -16.84 -9.77 -12.08
CA ARG A 213 -17.37 -8.59 -11.39
C ARG A 213 -16.34 -7.99 -10.43
N VAL A 214 -15.67 -8.83 -9.62
CA VAL A 214 -14.59 -8.36 -8.75
C VAL A 214 -13.47 -7.71 -9.57
N GLY A 215 -13.07 -8.32 -10.69
CA GLY A 215 -12.08 -7.75 -11.61
C GLY A 215 -12.51 -6.41 -12.21
N GLN A 216 -13.79 -6.24 -12.55
CA GLN A 216 -14.35 -4.98 -13.05
C GLN A 216 -14.32 -3.88 -11.98
N GLU A 217 -14.68 -4.18 -10.73
CA GLU A 217 -14.62 -3.20 -9.65
C GLU A 217 -13.18 -2.77 -9.34
N MET A 218 -12.23 -3.71 -9.37
CA MET A 218 -10.80 -3.40 -9.22
C MET A 218 -10.26 -2.52 -10.36
N TYR A 219 -10.70 -2.78 -11.60
CA TYR A 219 -10.36 -1.92 -12.73
C TYR A 219 -10.95 -0.51 -12.59
N LYS A 220 -12.24 -0.40 -12.23
CA LYS A 220 -12.88 0.89 -11.99
C LYS A 220 -12.14 1.66 -10.90
N LEU A 221 -11.78 0.99 -9.79
CA LEU A 221 -11.02 1.59 -8.71
C LEU A 221 -9.67 2.16 -9.20
N LEU A 222 -8.94 1.42 -10.05
CA LEU A 222 -7.68 1.90 -10.64
C LEU A 222 -7.87 3.17 -11.48
N ILE A 223 -8.91 3.21 -12.31
CA ILE A 223 -9.22 4.37 -13.16
C ILE A 223 -9.70 5.57 -12.33
N PHE A 224 -10.57 5.33 -11.34
CA PHE A 224 -11.05 6.38 -10.44
C PHE A 224 -9.92 6.97 -9.59
N ASP A 225 -9.00 6.14 -9.10
CA ASP A 225 -7.81 6.58 -8.40
C ASP A 225 -6.94 7.47 -9.30
N PHE A 226 -6.68 7.03 -10.54
CA PHE A 226 -5.95 7.84 -11.52
C PHE A 226 -6.63 9.20 -11.79
N LEU A 227 -7.94 9.19 -12.03
CA LEU A 227 -8.72 10.40 -12.31
C LEU A 227 -8.73 11.32 -11.09
N THR A 228 -8.88 10.78 -9.88
CA THR A 228 -8.88 11.57 -8.64
C THR A 228 -7.52 12.25 -8.45
N ILE A 229 -6.41 11.55 -8.68
CA ILE A 229 -5.07 12.14 -8.61
C ILE A 229 -4.91 13.24 -9.65
N LEU A 230 -5.40 13.03 -10.88
CA LEU A 230 -5.35 14.03 -11.95
C LEU A 230 -6.16 15.28 -11.59
N VAL A 231 -7.39 15.09 -11.09
CA VAL A 231 -8.27 16.17 -10.66
C VAL A 231 -7.67 16.94 -9.49
N MET A 232 -7.08 16.25 -8.51
CA MET A 232 -6.39 16.90 -7.39
C MET A 232 -5.21 17.75 -7.86
N ILE A 233 -4.42 17.25 -8.81
CA ILE A 233 -3.32 18.03 -9.39
C ILE A 233 -3.87 19.28 -10.10
N LEU A 234 -4.88 19.12 -10.97
CA LEU A 234 -5.40 20.20 -11.82
C LEU A 234 -6.24 21.24 -11.06
N LEU A 235 -7.11 20.82 -10.15
CA LEU A 235 -8.09 21.69 -9.47
C LEU A 235 -7.65 22.14 -8.08
N VAL A 236 -6.69 21.45 -7.45
CA VAL A 236 -6.22 21.80 -6.11
C VAL A 236 -4.79 22.29 -6.17
N ASP A 237 -3.85 21.48 -6.66
CA ASP A 237 -2.42 21.82 -6.58
C ASP A 237 -2.06 23.07 -7.42
N PHE A 238 -2.57 23.18 -8.65
CA PHE A 238 -2.33 24.34 -9.52
C PHE A 238 -3.01 25.63 -9.02
N PRO A 239 -4.34 25.65 -8.75
CA PRO A 239 -5.01 26.87 -8.28
C PRO A 239 -4.48 27.33 -6.92
N ARG A 240 -4.12 26.40 -6.02
CA ARG A 240 -3.51 26.76 -4.73
C ARG A 240 -2.25 27.60 -4.91
N LYS A 241 -1.40 27.27 -5.89
CA LYS A 241 -0.22 28.09 -6.21
C LYS A 241 -0.63 29.49 -6.68
N VAL A 242 -1.54 29.57 -7.66
CA VAL A 242 -1.98 30.84 -8.25
C VAL A 242 -2.60 31.77 -7.19
N ILE A 243 -3.45 31.21 -6.32
CA ILE A 243 -4.12 31.94 -5.24
C ILE A 243 -3.12 32.47 -4.22
N VAL A 244 -2.14 31.66 -3.81
CA VAL A 244 -1.12 32.09 -2.84
C VAL A 244 -0.20 33.17 -3.43
N ASP A 245 0.10 33.11 -4.73
CA ASP A 245 0.96 34.10 -5.38
C ASP A 245 0.23 35.43 -5.66
N HIS A 246 -1.08 35.42 -5.90
CA HIS A 246 -1.85 36.63 -6.28
C HIS A 246 -2.69 37.23 -5.14
N CYS A 247 -2.98 36.50 -4.06
CA CYS A 247 -3.86 36.96 -2.99
C CYS A 247 -3.10 37.15 -1.67
N SER A 248 -3.07 38.38 -1.16
CA SER A 248 -2.33 38.75 0.08
C SER A 248 -3.13 38.53 1.38
N CYS A 249 -4.24 37.80 1.33
CA CYS A 249 -5.09 37.58 2.50
C CYS A 249 -4.37 36.73 3.57
N LYS A 250 -4.49 37.10 4.85
CA LYS A 250 -3.90 36.35 5.98
C LYS A 250 -4.31 34.87 6.02
N LEU A 251 -5.55 34.56 5.63
CA LEU A 251 -6.04 33.18 5.52
C LEU A 251 -5.32 32.38 4.42
N VAL A 252 -5.02 33.02 3.29
CA VAL A 252 -4.29 32.40 2.17
C VAL A 252 -2.81 32.20 2.52
N GLN A 253 -2.21 33.14 3.25
CA GLN A 253 -0.85 32.99 3.77
C GLN A 253 -0.73 31.91 4.86
N LEU A 254 -1.76 31.73 5.69
CA LEU A 254 -1.84 30.61 6.64
C LEU A 254 -1.94 29.26 5.92
N TRP A 255 -2.75 29.20 4.86
CA TRP A 255 -2.91 27.99 4.05
C TRP A 255 -1.62 27.62 3.31
N GLY A 256 -0.88 28.62 2.83
CA GLY A 256 0.48 28.47 2.30
C GLY A 256 0.58 27.62 1.02
N GLN A 257 1.77 27.64 0.41
CA GLN A 257 2.07 26.80 -0.75
C GLN A 257 2.16 25.32 -0.36
N GLN A 258 1.83 24.43 -1.29
CA GLN A 258 1.89 22.98 -1.09
C GLN A 258 3.34 22.55 -0.77
N GLU A 259 3.50 21.78 0.29
CA GLU A 259 4.76 21.10 0.60
C GLU A 259 4.77 19.69 0.01
N PHE A 260 5.91 19.30 -0.54
CA PHE A 260 6.10 17.95 -1.05
C PHE A 260 6.59 17.01 0.06
N VAL A 261 5.65 16.33 0.72
CA VAL A 261 5.93 15.38 1.80
C VAL A 261 6.11 13.98 1.22
N VAL A 262 7.36 13.55 1.05
CA VAL A 262 7.73 12.26 0.42
C VAL A 262 7.00 11.04 1.03
N PRO A 263 6.91 10.87 2.36
CA PRO A 263 6.26 9.70 2.96
C PRO A 263 4.83 9.43 2.50
N GLN A 264 4.02 10.47 2.30
CA GLN A 264 2.63 10.32 1.93
C GLN A 264 2.49 9.74 0.52
N PHE A 265 3.26 10.26 -0.43
CA PHE A 265 3.26 9.72 -1.80
C PHE A 265 3.81 8.30 -1.89
N VAL A 266 4.78 7.94 -1.04
CA VAL A 266 5.26 6.55 -0.98
C VAL A 266 4.17 5.61 -0.45
N LEU A 267 3.40 6.04 0.56
CA LEU A 267 2.26 5.27 1.07
C LEU A 267 1.15 5.11 0.03
N ASP A 268 0.83 6.16 -0.74
CA ASP A 268 -0.13 6.09 -1.84
C ASP A 268 0.30 5.07 -2.91
N ILE A 269 1.61 5.03 -3.22
CA ILE A 269 2.16 4.01 -4.13
C ILE A 269 1.99 2.61 -3.55
N ILE A 270 2.33 2.40 -2.27
CA ILE A 270 2.18 1.09 -1.61
C ILE A 270 0.71 0.64 -1.60
N TYR A 271 -0.22 1.57 -1.32
CA TYR A 271 -1.66 1.31 -1.39
C TYR A 271 -2.06 0.81 -2.79
N GLY A 272 -1.70 1.54 -3.84
CA GLY A 272 -2.07 1.13 -5.20
C GLY A 272 -1.38 -0.15 -5.69
N GLN A 273 -0.18 -0.49 -5.17
CA GLN A 273 0.44 -1.81 -5.40
C GLN A 273 -0.36 -2.93 -4.72
N THR A 274 -0.82 -2.70 -3.49
CA THR A 274 -1.63 -3.67 -2.74
C THR A 274 -2.96 -3.95 -3.44
N VAL A 275 -3.64 -2.91 -3.92
CA VAL A 275 -4.86 -3.05 -4.74
C VAL A 275 -4.56 -3.84 -6.03
N CYS A 276 -3.44 -3.56 -6.67
CA CYS A 276 -3.03 -4.27 -7.88
C CYS A 276 -2.80 -5.77 -7.62
N TRP A 277 -2.12 -6.14 -6.53
CA TRP A 277 -1.92 -7.54 -6.16
C TRP A 277 -3.23 -8.27 -5.93
N ILE A 278 -4.18 -7.66 -5.19
CA ILE A 278 -5.52 -8.25 -4.97
C ILE A 278 -6.26 -8.41 -6.30
N GLY A 279 -6.22 -7.39 -7.16
CA GLY A 279 -6.98 -7.38 -8.42
C GLY A 279 -6.36 -8.23 -9.53
N THR A 280 -5.07 -8.55 -9.50
CA THR A 280 -4.37 -9.27 -10.59
C THR A 280 -4.97 -10.66 -10.83
N PHE A 281 -5.42 -11.35 -9.77
CA PHE A 281 -6.06 -12.65 -9.91
C PHE A 281 -7.41 -12.60 -10.63
N PHE A 282 -8.12 -11.48 -10.60
CA PHE A 282 -9.43 -11.30 -11.26
C PHE A 282 -9.35 -10.53 -12.58
N CYS A 283 -8.31 -9.69 -12.71
CA CYS A 283 -7.99 -8.87 -13.86
C CYS A 283 -6.48 -9.01 -14.17
N PRO A 284 -6.06 -10.03 -14.96
CA PRO A 284 -4.64 -10.32 -15.19
C PRO A 284 -3.84 -9.18 -15.82
N LEU A 285 -4.49 -8.29 -16.58
CA LEU A 285 -3.83 -7.13 -17.20
C LEU A 285 -3.74 -5.91 -16.27
N LEU A 286 -4.24 -6.00 -15.04
CA LEU A 286 -4.21 -4.90 -14.08
C LEU A 286 -2.78 -4.39 -13.78
N PRO A 287 -1.74 -5.24 -13.62
CA PRO A 287 -0.36 -4.78 -13.43
C PRO A 287 0.17 -3.95 -14.60
N LEU A 288 -0.19 -4.30 -15.84
CA LEU A 288 0.22 -3.56 -17.02
C LEU A 288 -0.41 -2.15 -17.01
N LEU A 289 -1.71 -2.06 -16.73
CA LEU A 289 -2.41 -0.79 -16.63
C LEU A 289 -1.89 0.06 -15.46
N ASN A 290 -1.58 -0.57 -14.32
CA ASN A 290 -1.01 0.11 -13.17
C ASN A 290 0.40 0.67 -13.47
N THR A 291 1.18 -0.03 -14.30
CA THR A 291 2.48 0.44 -14.78
C THR A 291 2.33 1.70 -15.63
N ILE A 292 1.38 1.70 -16.58
CA ILE A 292 1.05 2.88 -17.40
C ILE A 292 0.57 4.03 -16.50
N LYS A 293 -0.32 3.74 -15.54
CA LYS A 293 -0.82 4.71 -14.56
C LYS A 293 0.32 5.42 -13.84
N TYR A 294 1.24 4.65 -13.23
CA TYR A 294 2.33 5.22 -12.46
C TYR A 294 3.38 5.93 -13.32
N PHE A 295 3.58 5.49 -14.57
CA PHE A 295 4.41 6.22 -15.52
C PHE A 295 3.85 7.63 -15.74
N ILE A 296 2.55 7.77 -16.00
CA ILE A 296 1.91 9.08 -16.19
C ILE A 296 1.96 9.91 -14.89
N ILE A 297 1.58 9.31 -13.75
CA ILE A 297 1.60 9.99 -12.44
C ILE A 297 3.01 10.50 -12.10
N PHE A 298 4.06 9.74 -12.43
CA PHE A 298 5.44 10.16 -12.18
C PHE A 298 5.78 11.47 -12.89
N TYR A 299 5.49 11.60 -14.18
CA TYR A 299 5.76 12.82 -14.92
C TYR A 299 4.88 13.99 -14.45
N MET A 300 3.60 13.73 -14.15
CA MET A 300 2.70 14.75 -13.62
C MET A 300 3.18 15.27 -12.26
N LYS A 301 3.51 14.38 -11.31
CA LYS A 301 4.03 14.77 -10.00
C LYS A 301 5.41 15.43 -10.08
N ARG A 302 6.27 15.03 -11.03
CA ARG A 302 7.53 15.72 -11.31
C ARG A 302 7.27 17.17 -11.74
N LEU A 303 6.33 17.40 -12.67
CA LEU A 303 5.95 18.74 -13.10
C LEU A 303 5.41 19.59 -11.93
N THR A 304 4.50 19.01 -11.14
CA THR A 304 3.92 19.67 -9.96
C THR A 304 4.99 20.02 -8.92
N LEU A 305 5.97 19.14 -8.70
CA LEU A 305 7.07 19.38 -7.76
C LEU A 305 7.90 20.61 -8.14
N PHE A 306 8.30 20.72 -9.41
CA PHE A 306 9.12 21.84 -9.87
C PHE A 306 8.32 23.14 -10.07
N SER A 307 7.03 23.02 -10.39
CA SER A 307 6.20 24.18 -10.73
C SER A 307 5.44 24.73 -9.54
N ASN A 308 4.88 23.89 -8.67
CA ASN A 308 3.87 24.30 -7.68
C ASN A 308 4.29 24.14 -6.22
N CYS A 309 5.28 23.29 -5.93
CA CYS A 309 5.67 23.00 -4.55
C CYS A 309 6.79 23.91 -4.05
N ARG A 310 6.69 24.33 -2.78
CA ARG A 310 7.83 24.93 -2.07
C ARG A 310 8.79 23.84 -1.61
N PRO A 311 10.10 24.12 -1.50
CA PRO A 311 11.04 23.18 -0.88
C PRO A 311 10.59 22.86 0.55
N ALA A 312 10.67 21.57 0.92
CA ALA A 312 10.24 21.12 2.24
C ALA A 312 11.11 21.73 3.35
N ASP A 313 10.48 22.22 4.43
CA ASP A 313 11.17 22.81 5.58
C ASP A 313 12.00 21.78 6.38
N ARG A 314 11.70 20.49 6.23
CA ARG A 314 12.43 19.38 6.85
C ARG A 314 13.01 18.46 5.78
N THR A 315 14.33 18.32 5.78
CA THR A 315 15.03 17.35 4.93
C THR A 315 14.75 15.94 5.42
N PHE A 316 14.05 15.16 4.60
CA PHE A 316 13.77 13.76 4.90
C PHE A 316 15.03 12.91 4.75
N ARG A 317 15.46 12.24 5.82
CA ARG A 317 16.60 11.31 5.78
C ARG A 317 16.12 9.96 5.23
N ALA A 318 16.41 9.70 3.96
CA ALA A 318 15.96 8.50 3.25
C ALA A 318 16.42 7.17 3.91
N SER A 319 17.58 7.15 4.59
CA SER A 319 18.18 5.91 5.11
C SER A 319 17.44 5.27 6.28
N SER A 320 16.75 6.04 7.13
CA SER A 320 15.99 5.47 8.26
C SER A 320 14.58 5.02 7.88
N ALA A 321 13.99 5.64 6.85
CA ALA A 321 12.60 5.40 6.47
C ALA A 321 12.42 4.33 5.37
N ASN A 322 13.47 4.01 4.61
CA ASN A 322 13.43 2.95 3.61
C ASN A 322 13.01 1.59 4.22
N PHE A 323 13.50 1.28 5.43
CA PHE A 323 13.11 0.05 6.14
C PHE A 323 11.61 0.04 6.47
N PHE A 324 11.08 1.14 7.00
CA PHE A 324 9.66 1.26 7.33
C PHE A 324 8.77 1.05 6.10
N PHE A 325 9.06 1.71 4.98
CA PHE A 325 8.24 1.55 3.77
C PHE A 325 8.35 0.14 3.16
N LEU A 326 9.53 -0.49 3.21
CA LEU A 326 9.69 -1.87 2.76
C LEU A 326 8.92 -2.86 3.64
N LEU A 327 8.86 -2.63 4.96
CA LEU A 327 8.04 -3.41 5.87
C LEU A 327 6.55 -3.26 5.56
N VAL A 328 6.06 -2.02 5.37
CA VAL A 328 4.66 -1.76 5.01
C VAL A 328 4.31 -2.42 3.67
N LEU A 329 5.21 -2.37 2.68
CA LEU A 329 5.02 -3.03 1.40
C LEU A 329 4.97 -4.57 1.52
N LEU A 330 5.82 -5.17 2.37
CA LEU A 330 5.80 -6.61 2.66
C LEU A 330 4.49 -7.02 3.34
N LEU A 331 4.00 -6.23 4.30
CA LEU A 331 2.70 -6.44 4.93
C LEU A 331 1.56 -6.32 3.93
N GLY A 332 1.61 -5.33 3.03
CA GLY A 332 0.65 -5.20 1.93
C GLY A 332 0.60 -6.45 1.04
N LEU A 333 1.77 -7.01 0.71
CA LEU A 333 1.86 -8.26 -0.06
C LEU A 333 1.23 -9.44 0.69
N ALA A 334 1.53 -9.59 1.99
CA ALA A 334 0.96 -10.64 2.82
C ALA A 334 -0.58 -10.52 2.92
N ILE A 335 -1.10 -9.31 3.12
CA ILE A 335 -2.55 -9.05 3.17
C ILE A 335 -3.21 -9.37 1.83
N SER A 336 -2.56 -9.07 0.71
CA SER A 336 -3.11 -9.32 -0.62
C SER A 336 -3.30 -10.81 -0.95
N TRP A 337 -2.53 -11.71 -0.32
CA TRP A 337 -2.73 -13.15 -0.45
C TRP A 337 -4.04 -13.64 0.19
N VAL A 338 -4.54 -12.98 1.24
CA VAL A 338 -5.75 -13.41 1.96
C VAL A 338 -6.97 -13.57 1.04
N PRO A 339 -7.40 -12.55 0.27
CA PRO A 339 -8.55 -12.69 -0.64
C PRO A 339 -8.27 -13.68 -1.79
N VAL A 340 -7.03 -13.76 -2.28
CA VAL A 340 -6.65 -14.69 -3.36
C VAL A 340 -6.72 -16.14 -2.87
N LEU A 341 -6.12 -16.47 -1.72
CA LEU A 341 -6.19 -17.80 -1.12
C LEU A 341 -7.63 -18.17 -0.76
N TYR A 342 -8.38 -17.22 -0.19
CA TYR A 342 -9.80 -17.46 0.10
C TYR A 342 -10.60 -17.77 -1.17
N SER A 343 -10.31 -17.10 -2.29
CA SER A 343 -10.94 -17.41 -3.58
C SER A 343 -10.53 -18.78 -4.14
N ILE A 344 -9.31 -19.26 -3.86
CA ILE A 344 -8.80 -20.55 -4.36
C ILE A 344 -9.34 -21.73 -3.54
N PHE A 345 -9.37 -21.60 -2.20
CA PHE A 345 -9.70 -22.69 -1.29
C PHE A 345 -11.15 -22.67 -0.79
N GLY A 346 -11.73 -21.48 -0.62
CA GLY A 346 -13.01 -21.31 0.08
C GLY A 346 -14.22 -21.03 -0.81
N MET A 347 -14.01 -20.49 -2.02
CA MET A 347 -15.11 -20.14 -2.92
C MET A 347 -15.24 -21.12 -4.08
N THR A 348 -16.48 -21.40 -4.44
CA THR A 348 -16.79 -22.22 -5.63
C THR A 348 -16.68 -21.35 -6.89
N PRO A 349 -15.98 -21.82 -7.93
CA PRO A 349 -15.85 -21.06 -9.17
C PRO A 349 -17.19 -20.99 -9.91
N SER A 350 -17.39 -19.90 -10.64
CA SER A 350 -18.58 -19.69 -11.45
C SER A 350 -18.73 -20.75 -12.55
N LYS A 351 -19.91 -21.39 -12.63
CA LYS A 351 -20.19 -22.41 -13.68
C LYS A 351 -20.21 -21.83 -15.10
N ALA A 352 -20.62 -20.56 -15.22
CA ALA A 352 -20.80 -19.92 -16.52
C ALA A 352 -19.49 -19.39 -17.15
N CYS A 353 -18.45 -19.12 -16.35
CA CYS A 353 -17.31 -18.32 -16.79
C CYS A 353 -15.96 -18.74 -16.17
N GLY A 354 -14.86 -18.28 -16.79
CA GLY A 354 -13.52 -18.46 -16.25
C GLY A 354 -12.83 -19.78 -16.62
N PRO A 355 -11.56 -19.94 -16.19
CA PRO A 355 -10.76 -21.11 -16.50
C PRO A 355 -11.14 -22.34 -15.67
N PHE A 356 -11.77 -22.17 -14.50
CA PHE A 356 -12.07 -23.24 -13.54
C PHE A 356 -13.54 -23.66 -13.55
N ARG A 357 -14.22 -23.54 -14.71
CA ARG A 357 -15.64 -23.92 -14.85
C ARG A 357 -15.86 -25.39 -14.46
N ASP A 358 -17.01 -25.61 -13.83
CA ASP A 358 -17.52 -26.92 -13.42
C ASP A 358 -16.62 -27.68 -12.44
N GLN A 359 -15.74 -26.97 -11.71
CA GLN A 359 -15.00 -27.54 -10.58
C GLN A 359 -15.64 -27.16 -9.24
N VAL A 360 -15.43 -28.00 -8.23
CA VAL A 360 -15.94 -27.73 -6.87
C VAL A 360 -15.07 -26.68 -6.21
N SER A 361 -13.75 -26.76 -6.42
CA SER A 361 -12.78 -25.76 -5.98
C SER A 361 -11.73 -25.48 -7.04
N ILE A 362 -11.12 -24.29 -7.02
CA ILE A 362 -9.96 -23.99 -7.89
C ILE A 362 -8.77 -24.89 -7.51
N TRP A 363 -8.70 -25.32 -6.24
CA TRP A 363 -7.74 -26.29 -5.74
C TRP A 363 -7.81 -27.65 -6.44
N ASP A 364 -8.98 -28.09 -6.90
CA ASP A 364 -9.12 -29.38 -7.61
C ASP A 364 -8.24 -29.43 -8.85
N THR A 365 -8.09 -28.31 -9.59
CA THR A 365 -7.16 -28.23 -10.73
C THR A 365 -5.72 -28.48 -10.29
N ILE A 366 -5.31 -27.99 -9.12
CA ILE A 366 -3.96 -28.24 -8.59
C ILE A 366 -3.81 -29.72 -8.24
N SER A 367 -4.78 -30.31 -7.52
CA SER A 367 -4.75 -31.73 -7.15
C SER A 367 -4.67 -32.64 -8.36
N THR A 368 -5.54 -32.44 -9.36
CA THR A 368 -5.53 -33.25 -10.59
C THR A 368 -4.23 -33.06 -11.38
N SER A 369 -3.62 -31.88 -11.34
CA SER A 369 -2.33 -31.63 -11.98
C SER A 369 -1.19 -32.36 -11.27
N VAL A 370 -1.22 -32.41 -9.94
CA VAL A 370 -0.24 -33.15 -9.12
C VAL A 370 -0.38 -34.66 -9.32
N GLU A 371 -1.61 -35.16 -9.46
CA GLU A 371 -1.89 -36.57 -9.74
C GLU A 371 -1.42 -37.01 -11.13
N GLY A 372 -1.40 -36.10 -12.11
CA GLY A 372 -0.92 -36.35 -13.47
C GLY A 372 0.60 -36.29 -13.65
N LEU A 373 1.36 -35.95 -12.62
CA LEU A 373 2.82 -35.91 -12.67
C LEU A 373 3.43 -37.33 -12.64
N PRO A 374 4.65 -37.52 -13.18
CA PRO A 374 5.37 -38.78 -13.02
C PRO A 374 5.52 -39.12 -11.53
N THR A 375 5.44 -40.43 -11.21
CA THR A 375 5.39 -40.95 -9.83
C THR A 375 6.46 -40.35 -8.93
N VAL A 376 7.69 -40.20 -9.43
CA VAL A 376 8.81 -39.59 -8.71
C VAL A 376 8.53 -38.13 -8.30
N ALA A 377 7.96 -37.33 -9.19
CA ALA A 377 7.65 -35.92 -8.91
C ALA A 377 6.46 -35.77 -7.96
N ARG A 378 5.47 -36.66 -8.07
CA ARG A 378 4.32 -36.71 -7.17
C ARG A 378 4.73 -37.07 -5.75
N GLU A 379 5.48 -38.16 -5.57
CA GLU A 379 5.98 -38.59 -4.26
C GLU A 379 6.86 -37.50 -3.61
N PHE A 380 7.68 -36.81 -4.41
CA PHE A 380 8.48 -35.69 -3.93
C PHE A 380 7.62 -34.51 -3.45
N LEU A 381 6.58 -34.13 -4.20
CA LEU A 381 5.66 -33.05 -3.81
C LEU A 381 4.83 -33.40 -2.58
N GLU A 382 4.32 -34.64 -2.51
CA GLU A 382 3.60 -35.14 -1.34
C GLU A 382 4.50 -35.22 -0.11
N PHE A 383 5.78 -35.58 -0.29
CA PHE A 383 6.79 -35.56 0.78
C PHE A 383 7.05 -34.14 1.30
N ILE A 384 7.24 -33.15 0.42
CA ILE A 384 7.44 -31.74 0.82
C ILE A 384 6.22 -31.18 1.54
N GLY A 385 5.01 -31.51 1.07
CA GLY A 385 3.75 -31.10 1.67
C GLY A 385 3.39 -31.84 2.95
N SER A 386 4.12 -32.92 3.29
CA SER A 386 3.84 -33.76 4.44
C SER A 386 4.23 -33.07 5.76
N PRO A 387 3.45 -33.28 6.84
CA PRO A 387 3.87 -32.95 8.20
C PRO A 387 5.25 -33.52 8.56
N ALA A 388 5.62 -34.67 7.97
CA ALA A 388 6.91 -35.33 8.21
C ALA A 388 8.11 -34.53 7.70
N PHE A 389 7.94 -33.66 6.68
CA PHE A 389 8.98 -32.75 6.22
C PHE A 389 8.87 -31.37 6.88
N ALA A 390 7.64 -30.88 7.07
CA ALA A 390 7.39 -29.56 7.66
C ALA A 390 7.88 -29.45 9.11
N ILE A 391 7.70 -30.48 9.94
CA ILE A 391 8.09 -30.46 11.36
C ILE A 391 9.62 -30.38 11.52
N PRO A 392 10.44 -31.25 10.88
CA PRO A 392 11.89 -31.10 10.92
C PRO A 392 12.38 -29.77 10.34
N LEU A 393 11.79 -29.31 9.22
CA LEU A 393 12.15 -28.03 8.61
C LEU A 393 11.90 -26.86 9.57
N PHE A 394 10.77 -26.87 10.29
CA PHE A 394 10.46 -25.89 11.31
C PHE A 394 11.45 -25.92 12.47
N LEU A 395 11.80 -27.11 12.97
CA LEU A 395 12.80 -27.27 14.04
C LEU A 395 14.18 -26.76 13.59
N LEU A 396 14.60 -27.10 12.37
CA LEU A 396 15.88 -26.68 11.81
C LEU A 396 15.90 -25.16 11.58
N SER A 397 14.78 -24.58 11.13
CA SER A 397 14.62 -23.12 11.04
C SER A 397 14.67 -22.44 12.41
N CYS A 398 14.07 -23.03 13.45
CA CYS A 398 14.16 -22.53 14.82
C CYS A 398 15.60 -22.58 15.33
N ILE A 399 16.31 -23.69 15.15
CA ILE A 399 17.72 -23.82 15.52
C ILE A 399 18.57 -22.80 14.77
N PHE A 400 18.33 -22.62 13.46
CA PHE A 400 19.02 -21.63 12.66
C PHE A 400 18.75 -20.20 13.14
N LEU A 401 17.50 -19.88 13.50
CA LEU A 401 17.16 -18.59 14.11
C LEU A 401 17.88 -18.39 15.46
N PHE A 402 17.91 -19.41 16.32
CA PHE A 402 18.67 -19.35 17.58
C PHE A 402 20.17 -19.16 17.34
N TYR A 403 20.73 -19.86 16.35
CA TYR A 403 22.11 -19.70 15.95
C TYR A 403 22.39 -18.26 15.45
N LEU A 404 21.53 -17.72 14.58
CA LEU A 404 21.64 -16.34 14.11
C LEU A 404 21.50 -15.31 15.24
N MET A 405 20.60 -15.53 16.21
CA MET A 405 20.48 -14.67 17.39
C MET A 405 21.73 -14.74 18.27
N ALA A 406 22.26 -15.94 18.52
CA ALA A 406 23.50 -16.13 19.28
C ALA A 406 24.71 -15.49 18.55
N LEU A 407 24.77 -15.65 17.23
CA LEU A 407 25.79 -15.06 16.37
C LEU A 407 25.69 -13.53 16.38
N GLY A 408 24.49 -12.96 16.26
CA GLY A 408 24.24 -11.53 16.38
C GLY A 408 24.63 -10.99 17.76
N SER A 409 24.35 -11.73 18.84
CA SER A 409 24.78 -11.37 20.19
C SER A 409 26.31 -11.40 20.34
N SER A 410 26.97 -12.41 19.76
CA SER A 410 28.44 -12.54 19.77
C SER A 410 29.11 -11.43 18.98
N TYR A 411 28.64 -11.14 17.76
CA TYR A 411 29.13 -10.01 16.97
C TYR A 411 28.88 -8.68 17.67
N GLY A 412 27.72 -8.52 18.33
CA GLY A 412 27.45 -7.34 19.16
C GLY A 412 28.47 -7.14 20.29
N LYS A 413 28.85 -8.23 20.97
CA LYS A 413 29.93 -8.19 21.98
C LYS A 413 31.28 -7.84 21.35
N LEU A 414 31.65 -8.47 20.23
CA LEU A 414 32.91 -8.22 19.53
C LEU A 414 33.01 -6.76 19.05
N VAL A 415 31.92 -6.21 18.51
CA VAL A 415 31.85 -4.79 18.10
C VAL A 415 32.02 -3.88 19.30
N ASN A 416 31.42 -4.17 20.45
CA ASN A 416 31.63 -3.40 21.66
C ASN A 416 33.09 -3.45 22.12
N THR A 417 33.72 -4.63 22.12
CA THR A 417 35.14 -4.76 22.46
C THR A 417 36.05 -3.98 21.50
N LEU A 418 35.77 -4.02 20.20
CA LEU A 418 36.50 -3.23 19.19
C LEU A 418 36.29 -1.72 19.40
N LYS A 419 35.08 -1.29 19.78
CA LYS A 419 34.79 0.12 20.12
C LYS A 419 35.59 0.56 21.34
N ASP A 420 35.68 -0.26 22.38
CA ASP A 420 36.48 0.03 23.58
C ASP A 420 37.97 0.14 23.24
N GLN A 421 38.49 -0.77 22.41
CA GLN A 421 39.89 -0.70 21.93
C GLN A 421 40.17 0.56 21.13
N LEU A 422 39.26 0.95 20.24
CA LEU A 422 39.41 2.16 19.41
C LEU A 422 39.36 3.44 20.26
N GLN A 423 38.52 3.49 21.28
CA GLN A 423 38.50 4.59 22.26
C GLN A 423 39.80 4.65 23.07
N MET A 424 40.30 3.51 23.55
CA MET A 424 41.57 3.42 24.27
C MET A 424 42.76 3.89 23.42
N GLU A 425 42.84 3.47 22.17
CA GLU A 425 43.85 3.94 21.21
C GLU A 425 43.78 5.45 20.99
N ARG A 426 42.56 5.99 20.83
CA ARG A 426 42.35 7.42 20.66
C ARG A 426 42.84 8.21 21.88
N SER A 427 42.49 7.75 23.08
CA SER A 427 42.95 8.35 24.34
C SER A 427 44.48 8.30 24.48
N ARG A 428 45.11 7.18 24.12
CA ARG A 428 46.58 7.08 24.09
C ARG A 428 47.21 8.06 23.11
N LYS A 429 46.67 8.20 21.89
CA LYS A 429 47.18 9.15 20.89
C LYS A 429 47.04 10.60 21.36
N ILE A 430 45.95 10.95 22.03
CA ILE A 430 45.75 12.29 22.63
C ILE A 430 46.79 12.54 23.73
N LEU A 431 46.98 11.59 24.66
CA LEU A 431 47.97 11.71 25.74
C LEU A 431 49.39 11.86 25.18
N LEU A 432 49.75 11.08 24.15
CA LEU A 432 51.03 11.22 23.47
C LEU A 432 51.18 12.59 22.81
N SER A 433 50.14 13.11 22.15
CA SER A 433 50.19 14.44 21.54
C SER A 433 50.38 15.58 22.55
N GLN A 434 49.83 15.42 23.77
CA GLN A 434 50.01 16.38 24.87
C GLN A 434 51.38 16.28 25.54
N ALA A 435 52.02 15.10 25.51
CA ALA A 435 53.36 14.90 26.08
C ALA A 435 54.49 15.45 25.19
N TYR A 436 54.21 15.72 23.91
CA TYR A 436 55.16 16.29 22.95
C TYR A 436 54.97 17.80 22.70
N GLN A 437 53.97 18.43 23.33
CA GLN A 437 53.84 19.89 23.45
C GLN A 437 54.43 20.34 24.79
#